data_AF-A0AAJ6DHA1-F1
#
_entry.id   AF-A0AAJ6DHA1-F1
#
_cell.length_a   1.000
_cell.length_b   1.000
_cell.length_c   1.000
_cell.angle_alpha   90.00
_cell.angle_beta   90.00
_cell.angle_gamma   90.00
#
_symmetry.space_group_name_H-M   'P 1'
#
loop_
_entity.id
_entity.type
_entity.pdbx_description
1 polymer ?
#
loop_
_entity_poly.entity_id
_entity_poly.type
_entity_poly.pdbx_seq_one_letter_code
_entity_poly.pdbx_strand_id
1 'polypeptide(L)'
;MISRLIDRRKPSRRRGSSAGLAVPSGAGLLTCRVVDPVGEPLGQADFTVTDSRGQKVVSGQADPYGRVVATVPLGDYRLHVSADGFDPYRGTVPVTADRGVAGPGDITLQTSQSFSLPESGDWEIEQAHTRIGFSARHIGLAKVYGRFNRFAGAIRIGRTIEESAMHVVIDAASIDTNVKMRDDHLRSGDFLDVERYPTLEFYSERFVHRGGNAWTITGGLTLHGVTRTVSLDANYGGIRVGMEEETRLAVKATTELHREDYTIDWQTMLARGIAVVGSTVQIDLDIQVVPKGTELKFK
;
A
#
# COMPACT_ATOMS: atom_id res chain seq x y z
N MET A 1 -33.97 8.01 -73.01
CA MET A 1 -33.37 6.69 -72.70
C MET A 1 -31.89 6.93 -72.36
N ILE A 2 -31.53 6.95 -71.06
CA ILE A 2 -30.79 5.89 -70.32
C ILE A 2 -29.34 5.75 -70.86
N SER A 3 -28.23 5.80 -70.11
CA SER A 3 -27.87 6.04 -68.71
C SER A 3 -26.33 6.21 -68.67
N ARG A 4 -25.79 7.11 -67.83
CA ARG A 4 -24.34 7.34 -67.65
C ARG A 4 -23.80 6.41 -66.56
N LEU A 5 -22.69 5.71 -66.84
CA LEU A 5 -21.93 4.92 -65.88
C LEU A 5 -21.30 5.83 -64.80
N ILE A 6 -21.57 5.49 -63.53
CA ILE A 6 -20.93 6.07 -62.34
C ILE A 6 -19.91 5.05 -61.82
N ASP A 7 -18.63 5.39 -61.91
CA ASP A 7 -17.54 4.66 -61.30
C ASP A 7 -17.38 5.09 -59.83
N ARG A 8 -17.58 4.15 -58.90
CA ARG A 8 -17.52 4.39 -57.44
C ARG A 8 -16.08 4.28 -56.96
N ARG A 9 -15.39 5.41 -56.81
CA ARG A 9 -14.12 5.47 -56.06
C ARG A 9 -14.37 5.28 -54.55
N LYS A 10 -13.71 4.27 -53.97
CA LYS A 10 -13.62 4.04 -52.50
C LYS A 10 -12.93 5.22 -51.81
N PRO A 11 -13.37 5.67 -50.63
CA PRO A 11 -12.68 6.71 -49.87
C PRO A 11 -11.41 6.13 -49.23
N SER A 12 -10.26 6.75 -49.52
CA SER A 12 -9.01 6.42 -48.83
C SER A 12 -9.04 6.97 -47.41
N ARG A 13 -8.69 6.12 -46.44
CA ARG A 13 -8.49 6.49 -45.03
C ARG A 13 -7.41 7.58 -44.95
N ARG A 14 -7.79 8.79 -44.57
CA ARG A 14 -6.85 9.83 -44.13
C ARG A 14 -6.09 9.32 -42.89
N ARG A 15 -4.78 9.15 -43.02
CA ARG A 15 -3.85 8.99 -41.89
C ARG A 15 -3.89 10.30 -41.10
N GLY A 16 -4.26 10.24 -39.83
CA GLY A 16 -4.00 11.34 -38.90
C GLY A 16 -2.50 11.46 -38.72
N SER A 17 -1.94 12.60 -39.13
CA SER A 17 -0.57 12.99 -38.83
C SER A 17 -0.46 13.30 -37.35
N SER A 18 0.34 12.54 -36.60
CA SER A 18 0.79 12.96 -35.28
C SER A 18 1.63 14.23 -35.43
N ALA A 19 1.17 15.32 -34.81
CA ALA A 19 1.90 16.56 -34.77
C ALA A 19 3.17 16.40 -33.90
N GLY A 20 4.35 16.44 -34.53
CA GLY A 20 5.38 17.42 -34.16
C GLY A 20 6.34 17.16 -32.99
N LEU A 21 6.69 15.93 -32.61
CA LEU A 21 7.92 15.70 -31.84
C LEU A 21 9.08 15.36 -32.79
N ALA A 22 10.06 16.26 -32.89
CA ALA A 22 11.31 16.00 -33.59
C ALA A 22 12.15 15.03 -32.73
N VAL A 23 12.17 13.76 -33.11
CA VAL A 23 12.99 12.74 -32.44
C VAL A 23 14.42 12.79 -33.03
N PRO A 24 15.48 12.86 -32.20
CA PRO A 24 16.85 12.85 -32.68
C PRO A 24 17.19 11.62 -33.52
N SER A 25 18.15 11.74 -34.45
CA SER A 25 18.70 10.60 -35.19
C SER A 25 19.32 9.59 -34.22
N GLY A 26 18.77 8.38 -34.16
CA GLY A 26 19.18 7.33 -33.21
C GLY A 26 18.28 7.20 -31.97
N ALA A 27 17.16 7.92 -31.92
CA ALA A 27 16.11 7.73 -30.93
C ALA A 27 14.76 7.41 -31.60
N GLY A 28 13.83 6.85 -30.83
CA GLY A 28 12.45 6.61 -31.23
C GLY A 28 11.47 7.04 -30.14
N LEU A 29 10.20 7.15 -30.50
CA LEU A 29 9.13 7.48 -29.56
C LEU A 29 8.51 6.19 -29.00
N LEU A 30 8.62 5.95 -27.70
CA LEU A 30 7.86 4.95 -26.98
C LEU A 30 6.51 5.56 -26.58
N THR A 31 5.40 4.95 -27.01
CA THR A 31 4.06 5.39 -26.62
C THR A 31 3.10 4.25 -26.33
N CYS A 32 2.26 4.44 -25.32
CA CYS A 32 1.09 3.61 -25.09
C CYS A 32 -0.06 4.45 -24.55
N ARG A 33 -1.25 3.87 -24.54
CA ARG A 33 -2.39 4.40 -23.81
C ARG A 33 -2.80 3.37 -22.76
N VAL A 34 -2.88 3.79 -21.51
CA VAL A 34 -3.28 2.96 -20.38
C VAL A 34 -4.78 3.13 -20.17
N VAL A 35 -5.51 2.03 -20.21
CA VAL A 35 -6.96 1.99 -20.04
C VAL A 35 -7.36 0.92 -19.04
N ASP A 36 -8.54 1.08 -18.44
CA ASP A 36 -9.18 0.05 -17.63
C ASP A 36 -9.88 -1.03 -18.50
N PRO A 37 -10.45 -2.10 -17.91
CA PRO A 37 -11.14 -3.17 -18.66
C PRO A 37 -12.34 -2.71 -19.49
N VAL A 38 -12.93 -1.55 -19.19
CA VAL A 38 -14.05 -0.98 -19.96
C VAL A 38 -13.59 0.05 -21.00
N GLY A 39 -12.29 0.33 -21.08
CA GLY A 39 -11.66 1.22 -22.06
C GLY A 39 -11.54 2.68 -21.62
N GLU A 40 -11.83 2.99 -20.36
CA GLU A 40 -11.65 4.33 -19.80
C GLU A 40 -10.17 4.61 -19.53
N PRO A 41 -9.67 5.82 -19.87
CA PRO A 41 -8.26 6.14 -19.69
C PRO A 41 -7.85 6.28 -18.22
N LEU A 42 -6.72 5.67 -17.87
CA LEU A 42 -6.14 5.71 -16.52
C LEU A 42 -5.05 6.79 -16.42
N GLY A 43 -5.46 8.02 -16.12
CA GLY A 43 -4.57 9.19 -16.14
C GLY A 43 -3.69 9.44 -14.92
N GLN A 44 -3.62 8.48 -13.98
CA GLN A 44 -2.68 8.49 -12.85
C GLN A 44 -1.81 7.23 -12.87
N ALA A 45 -1.82 6.46 -13.96
CA ALA A 45 -1.00 5.27 -14.07
C ALA A 45 0.50 5.66 -14.09
N ASP A 46 1.26 5.14 -13.12
CA ASP A 46 2.71 5.26 -13.11
C ASP A 46 3.31 4.34 -14.18
N PHE A 47 4.31 4.85 -14.90
CA PHE A 47 5.09 4.06 -15.83
C PHE A 47 6.59 4.16 -15.54
N THR A 48 7.31 3.08 -15.86
CA THR A 48 8.77 3.05 -15.84
C THR A 48 9.27 2.26 -17.04
N VAL A 49 10.25 2.83 -17.75
CA VAL A 49 10.96 2.18 -18.85
C VAL A 49 12.37 1.86 -18.39
N THR A 50 12.78 0.61 -18.56
CA THR A 50 14.13 0.13 -18.25
C THR A 50 14.78 -0.45 -19.50
N ASP A 51 16.09 -0.31 -19.62
CA ASP A 51 16.85 -0.95 -20.69
C ASP A 51 17.05 -2.46 -20.45
N SER A 52 17.75 -3.12 -21.37
CA SER A 52 18.05 -4.56 -21.28
C SER A 52 18.88 -4.94 -20.04
N ARG A 53 19.67 -3.99 -19.49
CA ARG A 53 20.49 -4.14 -18.28
C ARG A 53 19.70 -3.85 -16.99
N GLY A 54 18.43 -3.45 -17.11
CA GLY A 54 17.57 -3.10 -15.99
C GLY A 54 17.79 -1.67 -15.47
N GLN A 55 18.58 -0.84 -16.17
CA GLN A 55 18.75 0.55 -15.81
C GLN A 55 17.49 1.35 -16.16
N LYS A 56 17.00 2.15 -15.21
CA LYS A 56 15.86 3.04 -15.45
C LYS A 56 16.26 4.14 -16.44
N VAL A 57 15.52 4.22 -17.54
CA VAL A 57 15.73 5.22 -18.60
C VAL A 57 14.78 6.39 -18.41
N VAL A 58 13.52 6.11 -18.11
CA VAL A 58 12.49 7.13 -17.86
C VAL A 58 11.40 6.57 -16.94
N SER A 59 10.79 7.43 -16.14
CA SER A 59 9.59 7.13 -15.35
C SER A 59 8.74 8.38 -15.22
N GLY A 60 7.45 8.21 -14.99
CA GLY A 60 6.50 9.30 -14.79
C GLY A 60 5.09 8.77 -14.67
N GLN A 61 4.11 9.67 -14.82
CA GLN A 61 2.69 9.32 -14.85
C GLN A 61 2.13 9.51 -16.24
N ALA A 62 1.13 8.70 -16.59
CA ALA A 62 0.31 8.92 -17.77
C ALA A 62 -0.41 10.29 -17.68
N ASP A 63 -0.70 10.89 -18.83
CA ASP A 63 -1.51 12.11 -18.88
C ASP A 63 -2.98 11.82 -18.49
N PRO A 64 -3.85 12.84 -18.30
CA PRO A 64 -5.27 12.62 -17.97
C PRO A 64 -6.06 11.74 -18.94
N TYR A 65 -5.54 11.47 -20.15
CA TYR A 65 -6.13 10.59 -21.15
C TYR A 65 -5.44 9.22 -21.24
N GLY A 66 -4.66 8.88 -20.21
CA GLY A 66 -3.94 7.61 -20.07
C GLY A 66 -2.73 7.51 -21.00
N ARG A 67 -2.29 8.57 -21.67
CA ARG A 67 -1.17 8.47 -22.61
C ARG A 67 0.16 8.52 -21.89
N VAL A 68 1.04 7.60 -22.27
CA VAL A 68 2.45 7.61 -21.97
C VAL A 68 3.20 7.92 -23.26
N VAL A 69 4.13 8.87 -23.19
CA VAL A 69 5.00 9.25 -24.30
C VAL A 69 6.39 9.48 -23.75
N ALA A 70 7.38 8.78 -24.29
CA ALA A 70 8.77 8.97 -23.95
C ALA A 70 9.66 8.82 -25.18
N THR A 71 10.68 9.66 -25.30
CA THR A 71 11.74 9.48 -26.30
C THR A 71 12.86 8.64 -25.68
N VAL A 72 13.22 7.54 -26.34
CA VAL A 72 14.30 6.65 -25.89
C VAL A 72 15.24 6.35 -27.05
N PRO A 73 16.53 6.05 -26.81
CA PRO A 73 17.43 5.55 -27.85
C PRO A 73 16.88 4.32 -28.57
N LEU A 74 17.45 3.96 -29.72
CA LEU A 74 17.12 2.67 -30.35
C LEU A 74 17.61 1.52 -29.46
N GLY A 75 16.76 0.51 -29.25
CA GLY A 75 17.05 -0.64 -28.41
C GLY A 75 15.81 -1.35 -27.89
N ASP A 76 16.04 -2.36 -27.07
CA ASP A 76 14.99 -3.13 -26.40
C ASP A 76 14.77 -2.64 -24.97
N TYR A 77 13.52 -2.32 -24.65
CA TYR A 77 13.13 -1.81 -23.35
C TYR A 77 12.09 -2.69 -22.68
N ARG A 78 12.06 -2.69 -21.35
CA ARG A 78 10.92 -3.19 -20.57
C ARG A 78 10.12 -2.02 -20.05
N LEU A 79 8.83 -2.03 -20.36
CA LEU A 79 7.83 -1.10 -19.85
C LEU A 79 7.09 -1.76 -18.68
N HIS A 80 7.11 -1.09 -17.54
CA HIS A 80 6.27 -1.38 -16.38
C HIS A 80 5.21 -0.29 -16.27
N VAL A 81 3.94 -0.67 -16.11
CA VAL A 81 2.83 0.26 -15.86
C VAL A 81 2.03 -0.23 -14.66
N SER A 82 1.68 0.65 -13.74
CA SER A 82 0.87 0.36 -12.56
C SER A 82 -0.16 1.46 -12.31
N ALA A 83 -1.32 1.08 -11.80
CA ALA A 83 -2.34 2.02 -11.34
C ALA A 83 -3.06 1.40 -10.14
N ASP A 84 -3.52 2.23 -9.21
CA ASP A 84 -4.21 1.76 -8.01
C ASP A 84 -5.46 0.95 -8.37
N GLY A 85 -5.59 -0.24 -7.79
CA GLY A 85 -6.71 -1.16 -8.06
C GLY A 85 -6.55 -2.01 -9.33
N PHE A 86 -5.41 -1.96 -10.01
CA PHE A 86 -5.15 -2.74 -11.20
C PHE A 86 -3.84 -3.55 -11.12
N ASP A 87 -3.84 -4.73 -11.73
CA ASP A 87 -2.65 -5.55 -11.84
C ASP A 87 -1.61 -4.86 -12.74
N PRO A 88 -0.33 -4.78 -12.31
CA PRO A 88 0.67 -4.07 -13.06
C PRO A 88 1.00 -4.79 -14.37
N TYR A 89 1.09 -4.02 -15.44
CA TYR A 89 1.52 -4.51 -16.74
C TYR A 89 3.05 -4.52 -16.86
N ARG A 90 3.59 -5.58 -17.47
CA ARG A 90 5.00 -5.71 -17.84
C ARG A 90 5.10 -6.18 -19.28
N GLY A 91 5.77 -5.41 -20.12
CA GLY A 91 5.95 -5.73 -21.54
C GLY A 91 7.31 -5.30 -22.07
N THR A 92 7.74 -5.93 -23.16
CA THR A 92 8.94 -5.53 -23.88
C THR A 92 8.55 -4.64 -25.06
N VAL A 93 9.25 -3.54 -25.26
CA VAL A 93 9.03 -2.59 -26.35
C VAL A 93 10.33 -2.42 -27.13
N PRO A 94 10.46 -3.04 -28.33
CA PRO A 94 11.58 -2.79 -29.22
C PRO A 94 11.40 -1.43 -29.91
N VAL A 95 12.42 -0.59 -29.87
CA VAL A 95 12.46 0.73 -30.52
C VAL A 95 13.51 0.69 -31.63
N THR A 96 13.05 0.68 -32.88
CA THR A 96 13.87 0.44 -34.07
C THR A 96 13.80 1.61 -35.05
N ALA A 97 14.84 1.79 -35.88
CA ALA A 97 14.96 2.93 -36.79
C ALA A 97 13.86 3.02 -37.86
N ASP A 98 13.23 1.90 -38.22
CA ASP A 98 12.13 1.80 -39.18
C ASP A 98 10.77 2.23 -38.60
N ARG A 99 10.66 2.26 -37.26
CA ARG A 99 9.44 2.62 -36.52
C ARG A 99 9.72 3.85 -35.66
N GLY A 100 9.52 5.04 -36.22
CA GLY A 100 9.63 6.30 -35.47
C GLY A 100 8.72 6.39 -34.23
N VAL A 101 7.70 5.53 -34.15
CA VAL A 101 6.83 5.33 -32.98
C VAL A 101 6.74 3.82 -32.68
N ALA A 102 7.05 3.45 -31.45
CA ALA A 102 7.06 2.09 -30.93
C ALA A 102 6.23 2.01 -29.64
N GLY A 103 5.59 0.87 -29.40
CA GLY A 103 4.83 0.65 -28.18
C GLY A 103 3.68 -0.33 -28.37
N PRO A 104 3.12 -0.84 -27.26
CA PRO A 104 2.10 -1.87 -27.28
C PRO A 104 0.72 -1.39 -27.78
N GLY A 105 0.54 -0.08 -28.00
CA GLY A 105 -0.77 0.50 -28.27
C GLY A 105 -1.53 0.71 -26.96
N ASP A 106 -2.75 0.19 -26.89
CA ASP A 106 -3.55 0.24 -25.67
C ASP A 106 -3.11 -0.88 -24.71
N ILE A 107 -2.76 -0.49 -23.49
CA ILE A 107 -2.49 -1.38 -22.35
C ILE A 107 -3.75 -1.37 -21.49
N THR A 108 -4.52 -2.43 -21.57
CA THR A 108 -5.65 -2.66 -20.66
C THR A 108 -5.14 -3.26 -19.37
N LEU A 109 -5.06 -2.47 -18.30
CA LEU A 109 -4.77 -3.01 -16.99
C LEU A 109 -5.99 -3.79 -16.51
N GLN A 110 -5.77 -5.02 -16.07
CA GLN A 110 -6.83 -5.80 -15.46
C GLN A 110 -7.07 -5.29 -14.06
N THR A 111 -8.32 -5.16 -13.64
CA THR A 111 -8.62 -4.90 -12.23
C THR A 111 -7.94 -5.99 -11.42
N SER A 112 -7.14 -5.60 -10.44
CA SER A 112 -6.55 -6.57 -9.52
C SER A 112 -7.68 -7.40 -8.95
N GLN A 113 -7.53 -8.73 -8.95
CA GLN A 113 -8.50 -9.59 -8.29
C GLN A 113 -8.78 -9.01 -6.90
N SER A 114 -10.01 -8.51 -6.71
CA SER A 114 -10.49 -8.13 -5.41
C SER A 114 -10.38 -9.38 -4.58
N PHE A 115 -9.52 -9.36 -3.56
CA PHE A 115 -9.61 -10.41 -2.56
C PHE A 115 -11.07 -10.48 -2.12
N SER A 116 -11.64 -11.68 -2.08
CA SER A 116 -12.99 -11.87 -1.53
C SER A 116 -13.01 -11.23 -0.14
N LEU A 117 -13.96 -10.35 0.09
CA LEU A 117 -14.15 -9.76 1.41
C LEU A 117 -14.65 -10.85 2.38
N PRO A 118 -14.37 -10.72 3.68
CA PRO A 118 -14.87 -11.65 4.67
C PRO A 118 -16.38 -11.65 4.73
N GLU A 119 -16.95 -12.82 5.00
CA GLU A 119 -18.35 -12.91 5.37
C GLU A 119 -18.60 -12.13 6.66
N SER A 120 -19.81 -11.56 6.75
CA SER A 120 -20.26 -10.89 7.97
C SER A 120 -20.22 -11.85 9.15
N GLY A 121 -19.78 -11.36 10.30
CA GLY A 121 -19.66 -12.19 11.50
C GLY A 121 -18.66 -11.64 12.49
N ASP A 122 -18.48 -12.37 13.58
CA ASP A 122 -17.49 -12.04 14.60
C ASP A 122 -16.18 -12.78 14.30
N TRP A 123 -15.10 -12.02 14.35
CA TRP A 123 -13.73 -12.45 14.13
C TRP A 123 -12.87 -12.00 15.32
N GLU A 124 -11.73 -12.65 15.51
CA GLU A 124 -10.77 -12.32 16.55
C GLU A 124 -9.34 -12.37 16.03
N ILE A 125 -8.49 -11.51 16.60
CA ILE A 125 -7.06 -11.52 16.32
C ILE A 125 -6.47 -12.83 16.82
N GLU A 126 -5.81 -13.54 15.91
CA GLU A 126 -5.04 -14.72 16.23
C GLU A 126 -3.63 -14.28 16.64
N GLN A 127 -3.29 -14.49 17.91
CA GLN A 127 -2.08 -13.90 18.50
C GLN A 127 -0.77 -14.50 17.95
N ALA A 128 -0.74 -15.80 17.62
CA ALA A 128 0.51 -16.48 17.25
C ALA A 128 1.04 -16.08 15.87
N HIS A 129 0.17 -15.64 14.95
CA HIS A 129 0.54 -15.13 13.63
C HIS A 129 0.32 -13.63 13.48
N THR A 130 0.18 -12.91 14.59
CA THR A 130 0.04 -11.45 14.61
C THR A 130 1.27 -10.79 15.21
N ARG A 131 1.70 -9.68 14.61
CA ARG A 131 2.75 -8.81 15.10
C ARG A 131 2.26 -7.37 15.20
N ILE A 132 2.40 -6.80 16.39
CA ILE A 132 2.29 -5.35 16.65
C ILE A 132 3.71 -4.84 16.89
N GLY A 133 4.35 -4.30 15.85
CA GLY A 133 5.72 -3.80 15.88
C GLY A 133 5.79 -2.28 15.90
N PHE A 134 6.90 -1.76 16.45
CA PHE A 134 7.23 -0.35 16.36
C PHE A 134 8.72 -0.12 16.14
N SER A 135 9.07 1.06 15.64
CA SER A 135 10.46 1.53 15.62
C SER A 135 10.58 3.03 15.90
N ALA A 136 11.65 3.41 16.60
CA ALA A 136 12.00 4.80 16.89
C ALA A 136 13.49 5.04 16.63
N ARG A 137 13.86 6.27 16.24
CA ARG A 137 15.27 6.63 16.06
C ARG A 137 15.95 6.82 17.40
N HIS A 138 17.15 6.28 17.54
CA HIS A 138 18.06 6.49 18.66
C HIS A 138 19.21 7.40 18.20
N ILE A 139 19.40 8.52 18.90
CA ILE A 139 20.42 9.57 18.65
C ILE A 139 20.50 10.03 17.18
N GLY A 140 19.38 9.98 16.46
CA GLY A 140 19.29 10.36 15.04
C GLY A 140 19.97 9.39 14.05
N LEU A 141 20.61 8.31 14.52
CA LEU A 141 21.41 7.40 13.69
C LEU A 141 20.67 6.09 13.39
N ALA A 142 20.55 5.24 14.40
CA ALA A 142 20.01 3.89 14.25
C ALA A 142 18.54 3.83 14.69
N LYS A 143 17.80 2.83 14.21
CA LYS A 143 16.46 2.51 14.71
C LYS A 143 16.54 1.49 15.84
N VAL A 144 15.80 1.72 16.91
CA VAL A 144 15.43 0.71 17.90
C VAL A 144 14.11 0.12 17.46
N TYR A 145 14.03 -1.21 17.46
CA TYR A 145 12.83 -1.96 17.14
C TYR A 145 12.25 -2.56 18.42
N GLY A 146 10.94 -2.57 18.51
CA GLY A 146 10.22 -3.29 19.55
C GLY A 146 8.92 -3.87 19.04
N ARG A 147 8.24 -4.57 19.94
CA ARG A 147 6.92 -5.17 19.72
C ARG A 147 6.17 -5.27 21.03
N PHE A 148 4.87 -5.51 20.94
CA PHE A 148 4.05 -5.97 22.07
C PHE A 148 3.75 -7.46 21.88
N ASN A 149 3.95 -8.25 22.94
CA ASN A 149 3.81 -9.71 22.88
C ASN A 149 2.44 -10.20 23.37
N ARG A 150 1.65 -9.36 24.04
CA ARG A 150 0.31 -9.72 24.54
C ARG A 150 -0.72 -8.69 24.11
N PHE A 151 -1.75 -9.17 23.43
CA PHE A 151 -2.85 -8.37 22.92
C PHE A 151 -4.03 -9.28 22.58
N ALA A 152 -5.21 -8.69 22.47
CA ALA A 152 -6.41 -9.32 21.94
C ALA A 152 -7.15 -8.30 21.07
N GLY A 153 -7.88 -8.79 20.07
CA GLY A 153 -8.73 -7.92 19.27
C GLY A 153 -9.98 -8.65 18.82
N ALA A 154 -11.10 -7.94 18.85
CA ALA A 154 -12.38 -8.40 18.36
C ALA A 154 -12.81 -7.54 17.17
N ILE A 155 -13.28 -8.19 16.11
CA ILE A 155 -13.70 -7.54 14.87
C ILE A 155 -15.08 -8.07 14.52
N ARG A 156 -16.06 -7.18 14.40
CA ARG A 156 -17.38 -7.50 13.86
C ARG A 156 -17.41 -7.01 12.41
N ILE A 157 -17.42 -7.94 11.46
CA ILE A 157 -17.61 -7.64 10.05
C ILE A 157 -19.10 -7.43 9.78
N GLY A 158 -19.46 -6.25 9.27
CA GLY A 158 -20.82 -5.88 8.88
C GLY A 158 -21.23 -6.48 7.53
N ARG A 159 -22.38 -6.03 6.99
CA ARG A 159 -22.79 -6.44 5.63
C ARG A 159 -21.87 -5.84 4.58
N THR A 160 -21.33 -4.66 4.89
CA THR A 160 -20.18 -4.07 4.19
C THR A 160 -19.06 -3.83 5.18
N ILE A 161 -17.84 -3.61 4.69
CA ILE A 161 -16.68 -3.33 5.55
C ILE A 161 -16.87 -2.00 6.29
N GLU A 162 -17.54 -1.03 5.68
CA GLU A 162 -17.88 0.27 6.28
C GLU A 162 -18.85 0.14 7.47
N GLU A 163 -19.65 -0.93 7.54
CA GLU A 163 -20.54 -1.25 8.68
C GLU A 163 -19.83 -2.07 9.80
N SER A 164 -18.53 -2.31 9.63
CA SER A 164 -17.73 -3.12 10.55
C SER A 164 -17.24 -2.30 11.75
N ALA A 165 -16.84 -3.00 12.81
CA ALA A 165 -16.23 -2.41 13.99
C ALA A 165 -15.11 -3.30 14.51
N MET A 166 -14.08 -2.70 15.08
CA MET A 166 -12.93 -3.36 15.67
C MET A 166 -12.56 -2.70 16.99
N HIS A 167 -12.21 -3.53 17.97
CA HIS A 167 -11.63 -3.11 19.24
C HIS A 167 -10.39 -3.98 19.52
N VAL A 168 -9.26 -3.34 19.77
CA VAL A 168 -7.99 -4.01 20.10
C VAL A 168 -7.49 -3.50 21.45
N VAL A 169 -7.08 -4.43 22.31
CA VAL A 169 -6.47 -4.16 23.61
C VAL A 169 -5.07 -4.76 23.62
N ILE A 170 -4.08 -3.95 23.96
CA ILE A 170 -2.67 -4.35 24.02
C ILE A 170 -2.21 -4.18 25.47
N ASP A 171 -1.58 -5.20 26.03
CA ASP A 171 -0.97 -5.10 27.36
C ASP A 171 0.34 -4.32 27.27
N ALA A 172 0.37 -3.15 27.89
CA ALA A 172 1.50 -2.23 27.85
C ALA A 172 2.79 -2.84 28.44
N ALA A 173 2.66 -3.70 29.45
CA ALA A 173 3.78 -4.37 30.09
C ALA A 173 4.39 -5.46 29.19
N SER A 174 3.71 -5.85 28.10
CA SER A 174 4.23 -6.83 27.13
C SER A 174 5.23 -6.25 26.12
N ILE A 175 5.59 -4.97 26.25
CA ILE A 175 6.63 -4.32 25.45
C ILE A 175 7.95 -5.10 25.55
N ASP A 176 8.57 -5.29 24.39
CA ASP A 176 9.79 -6.06 24.21
C ASP A 176 10.63 -5.45 23.10
N THR A 177 11.81 -4.95 23.47
CA THR A 177 12.82 -4.43 22.57
C THR A 177 14.08 -5.32 22.55
N ASN A 178 13.98 -6.53 23.10
CA ASN A 178 15.06 -7.48 23.30
C ASN A 178 16.19 -6.99 24.23
N VAL A 179 15.93 -5.98 25.08
CA VAL A 179 16.89 -5.43 26.04
C VAL A 179 16.17 -5.16 27.35
N LYS A 180 16.30 -6.07 28.32
CA LYS A 180 15.56 -6.03 29.59
C LYS A 180 15.59 -4.67 30.29
N MET A 181 16.77 -4.06 30.42
CA MET A 181 16.92 -2.75 31.09
C MET A 181 16.11 -1.65 30.40
N ARG A 182 16.07 -1.66 29.05
CA ARG A 182 15.28 -0.69 28.29
C ARG A 182 13.79 -0.99 28.42
N ASP A 183 13.41 -2.27 28.39
CA ASP A 183 12.01 -2.66 28.56
C ASP A 183 11.49 -2.29 29.95
N ASP A 184 12.30 -2.46 31.00
CA ASP A 184 11.97 -2.04 32.36
C ASP A 184 11.78 -0.51 32.43
N HIS A 185 12.64 0.27 31.78
CA HIS A 185 12.52 1.73 31.71
C HIS A 185 11.28 2.17 30.91
N LEU A 186 10.99 1.53 29.77
CA LEU A 186 9.81 1.82 28.96
C LEU A 186 8.49 1.53 29.70
N ARG A 187 8.50 0.60 30.66
CA ARG A 187 7.33 0.32 31.51
C ARG A 187 7.14 1.31 32.65
N SER A 188 8.16 2.07 33.01
CA SER A 188 8.14 2.99 34.16
C SER A 188 7.28 4.23 33.91
N GLY A 189 7.07 5.02 34.96
CA GLY A 189 6.36 6.31 34.92
C GLY A 189 6.98 7.37 34.01
N ASP A 190 8.22 7.17 33.55
CA ASP A 190 8.87 8.05 32.58
C ASP A 190 8.36 7.79 31.14
N PHE A 191 7.73 6.63 30.89
CA PHE A 191 7.27 6.23 29.56
C PHE A 191 5.82 5.77 29.54
N LEU A 192 5.56 4.46 29.56
CA LEU A 192 4.21 3.92 29.42
C LEU A 192 3.42 3.94 30.73
N ASP A 193 4.10 4.09 31.87
CA ASP A 193 3.52 4.05 33.22
C ASP A 193 2.51 2.90 33.38
N VAL A 194 2.99 1.67 33.17
CA VAL A 194 2.10 0.49 33.03
C VAL A 194 1.36 0.15 34.31
N GLU A 195 1.77 0.69 35.45
CA GLU A 195 1.04 0.58 36.71
C GLU A 195 -0.26 1.41 36.70
N ARG A 196 -0.24 2.57 36.03
CA ARG A 196 -1.41 3.47 35.91
C ARG A 196 -2.19 3.27 34.62
N TYR A 197 -1.49 2.95 33.53
CA TYR A 197 -2.05 2.75 32.20
C TYR A 197 -1.66 1.36 31.66
N PRO A 198 -2.30 0.29 32.17
CA PRO A 198 -1.90 -1.09 31.85
C PRO A 198 -2.20 -1.49 30.40
N THR A 199 -3.08 -0.77 29.70
CA THR A 199 -3.52 -1.08 28.35
C THR A 199 -3.30 0.07 27.37
N LEU A 200 -3.02 -0.29 26.12
CA LEU A 200 -3.25 0.57 24.95
C LEU A 200 -4.50 0.05 24.25
N GLU A 201 -5.39 0.93 23.84
CA GLU A 201 -6.69 0.53 23.28
C GLU A 201 -6.97 1.26 21.96
N PHE A 202 -7.38 0.52 20.95
CA PHE A 202 -7.79 1.08 19.66
C PHE A 202 -9.23 0.69 19.34
N TYR A 203 -10.06 1.69 19.05
CA TYR A 203 -11.43 1.52 18.57
C TYR A 203 -11.58 2.10 17.17
N SER A 204 -12.04 1.29 16.21
CA SER A 204 -12.29 1.77 14.86
C SER A 204 -13.53 2.67 14.80
N GLU A 205 -13.45 3.74 14.02
CA GLU A 205 -14.57 4.65 13.74
C GLU A 205 -14.99 4.60 12.27
N ARG A 206 -14.04 4.37 11.36
CA ARG A 206 -14.30 4.46 9.92
C ARG A 206 -13.34 3.59 9.10
N PHE A 207 -13.92 2.87 8.14
CA PHE A 207 -13.20 2.11 7.13
C PHE A 207 -13.43 2.75 5.76
N VAL A 208 -12.37 2.91 4.97
CA VAL A 208 -12.43 3.56 3.65
C VAL A 208 -11.66 2.73 2.64
N HIS A 209 -12.33 2.21 1.63
CA HIS A 209 -11.66 1.55 0.52
C HIS A 209 -10.88 2.58 -0.32
N ARG A 210 -9.61 2.28 -0.63
CA ARG A 210 -8.71 3.14 -1.41
C ARG A 210 -8.40 2.56 -2.80
N GLY A 211 -9.05 1.47 -3.18
CA GLY A 211 -8.80 0.77 -4.44
C GLY A 211 -7.94 -0.47 -4.25
N GLY A 212 -8.18 -1.50 -5.07
CA GLY A 212 -7.51 -2.80 -4.94
C GLY A 212 -7.63 -3.36 -3.53
N ASN A 213 -6.49 -3.60 -2.90
CA ASN A 213 -6.40 -4.15 -1.55
C ASN A 213 -6.16 -3.07 -0.47
N ALA A 214 -6.08 -1.80 -0.85
CA ALA A 214 -5.76 -0.71 0.05
C ALA A 214 -7.01 -0.18 0.77
N TRP A 215 -6.85 0.07 2.06
CA TRP A 215 -7.87 0.61 2.95
C TRP A 215 -7.25 1.65 3.89
N THR A 216 -8.03 2.65 4.29
CA THR A 216 -7.71 3.47 5.45
C THR A 216 -8.65 3.10 6.59
N ILE A 217 -8.10 2.73 7.74
CA ILE A 217 -8.87 2.47 8.96
C ILE A 217 -8.58 3.60 9.95
N THR A 218 -9.59 4.41 10.26
CA THR A 218 -9.47 5.50 11.23
C THR A 218 -10.16 5.13 12.52
N GLY A 219 -9.55 5.47 13.65
CA GLY A 219 -10.10 5.18 14.98
C GLY A 219 -9.40 5.93 16.10
N GLY A 220 -9.96 5.83 17.31
CA GLY A 220 -9.37 6.38 18.52
C GLY A 220 -8.34 5.41 19.11
N LEU A 221 -7.10 5.85 19.25
CA LEU A 221 -6.04 5.19 20.00
C LEU A 221 -5.90 5.86 21.37
N THR A 222 -6.14 5.11 22.44
CA THR A 222 -5.83 5.49 23.82
C THR A 222 -4.48 4.92 24.22
N LEU A 223 -3.55 5.79 24.59
CA LEU A 223 -2.20 5.45 25.05
C LEU A 223 -1.82 6.44 26.17
N HIS A 224 -1.31 5.92 27.29
CA HIS A 224 -0.91 6.74 28.45
C HIS A 224 -2.02 7.70 28.92
N GLY A 225 -3.27 7.20 28.95
CA GLY A 225 -4.45 7.96 29.38
C GLY A 225 -4.97 9.02 28.40
N VAL A 226 -4.36 9.19 27.23
CA VAL A 226 -4.76 10.16 26.21
C VAL A 226 -5.29 9.44 24.97
N THR A 227 -6.45 9.86 24.47
CA THR A 227 -7.04 9.37 23.23
C THR A 227 -6.77 10.32 22.07
N ARG A 228 -6.25 9.80 20.96
CA ARG A 228 -6.06 10.54 19.70
C ARG A 228 -6.64 9.76 18.53
N THR A 229 -7.16 10.47 17.53
CA THR A 229 -7.54 9.86 16.26
C THR A 229 -6.29 9.48 15.47
N VAL A 230 -6.21 8.22 15.03
CA VAL A 230 -5.13 7.66 14.25
C VAL A 230 -5.70 7.02 12.99
N SER A 231 -5.00 7.17 11.87
CA SER A 231 -5.35 6.53 10.60
C SER A 231 -4.29 5.48 10.25
N LEU A 232 -4.73 4.24 10.09
CA LEU A 232 -3.92 3.11 9.65
C LEU A 232 -4.04 2.98 8.13
N ASP A 233 -2.90 2.96 7.44
CA ASP A 233 -2.82 2.61 6.03
C ASP A 233 -2.73 1.08 5.94
N ALA A 234 -3.85 0.46 5.58
CA ALA A 234 -4.04 -0.98 5.61
C ALA A 234 -4.02 -1.58 4.19
N ASN A 235 -3.39 -2.74 4.06
CA ASN A 235 -3.40 -3.59 2.88
C ASN A 235 -4.01 -4.94 3.25
N TYR A 236 -5.15 -5.23 2.67
CA TYR A 236 -5.86 -6.48 2.85
C TYR A 236 -5.13 -7.60 2.10
N GLY A 237 -4.71 -8.65 2.81
CA GLY A 237 -4.01 -9.81 2.27
C GLY A 237 -4.94 -10.92 1.75
N GLY A 238 -6.26 -10.72 1.89
CA GLY A 238 -7.28 -11.67 1.48
C GLY A 238 -7.58 -12.77 2.49
N ILE A 239 -8.53 -13.62 2.12
CA ILE A 239 -8.93 -14.82 2.87
C ILE A 239 -8.29 -16.07 2.30
N ARG A 240 -7.84 -16.95 3.16
CA ARG A 240 -7.40 -18.30 2.84
C ARG A 240 -7.94 -19.28 3.85
N VAL A 241 -8.07 -20.53 3.44
CA VAL A 241 -8.32 -21.65 4.34
C VAL A 241 -6.96 -22.17 4.80
N GLY A 242 -6.80 -22.27 6.12
CA GLY A 242 -5.60 -22.81 6.77
C GLY A 242 -5.44 -24.31 6.57
N MET A 243 -4.36 -24.85 7.13
CA MET A 243 -4.06 -26.29 7.02
C MET A 243 -5.05 -27.16 7.80
N GLU A 244 -5.76 -26.60 8.79
CA GLU A 244 -6.74 -27.30 9.62
C GLU A 244 -8.18 -26.94 9.23
N GLU A 245 -8.37 -26.50 7.98
CA GLU A 245 -9.66 -26.06 7.41
C GLU A 245 -10.25 -24.80 8.07
N GLU A 246 -9.45 -24.08 8.86
CA GLU A 246 -9.87 -22.84 9.51
C GLU A 246 -9.74 -21.64 8.55
N THR A 247 -10.80 -20.85 8.44
CA THR A 247 -10.76 -19.63 7.61
C THR A 247 -9.88 -18.58 8.30
N ARG A 248 -8.98 -17.96 7.54
CA ARG A 248 -8.08 -16.91 8.02
C ARG A 248 -8.12 -15.74 7.04
N LEU A 249 -8.01 -14.53 7.58
CA LEU A 249 -7.70 -13.36 6.76
C LEU A 249 -6.49 -12.64 7.31
N ALA A 250 -5.77 -11.95 6.42
CA ALA A 250 -4.57 -11.21 6.76
C ALA A 250 -4.72 -9.73 6.42
N VAL A 251 -4.13 -8.85 7.24
CA VAL A 251 -4.03 -7.41 6.99
C VAL A 251 -2.64 -6.95 7.40
N LYS A 252 -1.96 -6.20 6.53
CA LYS A 252 -0.79 -5.41 6.90
C LYS A 252 -1.19 -3.98 7.07
N ALA A 253 -0.72 -3.29 8.11
CA ALA A 253 -1.03 -1.89 8.27
C ALA A 253 0.13 -1.10 8.87
N THR A 254 0.20 0.18 8.54
CA THR A 254 1.23 1.10 9.07
C THR A 254 0.60 2.40 9.53
N THR A 255 1.25 3.06 10.49
CA THR A 255 0.98 4.45 10.87
C THR A 255 2.21 5.07 11.50
N GLU A 256 2.23 6.39 11.60
CA GLU A 256 3.16 7.15 12.40
C GLU A 256 2.46 7.71 13.64
N LEU A 257 3.14 7.71 14.78
CA LEU A 257 2.70 8.36 16.02
C LEU A 257 3.80 9.30 16.54
N HIS A 258 3.42 10.35 17.26
CA HIS A 258 4.36 11.15 18.04
C HIS A 258 4.10 10.93 19.53
N ARG A 259 5.14 10.55 20.28
CA ARG A 259 4.99 10.20 21.70
C ARG A 259 4.49 11.37 22.57
N GLU A 260 4.81 12.60 22.19
CA GLU A 260 4.37 13.81 22.91
C GLU A 260 2.86 14.02 22.81
N ASP A 261 2.20 13.52 21.75
CA ASP A 261 0.74 13.62 21.61
C ASP A 261 0.00 12.86 22.72
N TYR A 262 0.69 11.92 23.36
CA TYR A 262 0.22 11.07 24.44
C TYR A 262 0.87 11.40 25.78
N THR A 263 1.49 12.58 25.94
CA THR A 263 2.16 13.03 27.17
C THR A 263 3.33 12.15 27.62
N ILE A 264 3.91 11.38 26.68
CA ILE A 264 5.13 10.60 26.91
C ILE A 264 6.30 11.49 26.53
N ASP A 265 6.70 12.36 27.45
CA ASP A 265 7.59 13.50 27.15
C ASP A 265 9.05 13.28 27.56
N TRP A 266 9.39 12.13 28.15
CA TRP A 266 10.76 11.85 28.59
C TRP A 266 11.80 12.16 27.52
N GLN A 267 12.83 12.91 27.89
CA GLN A 267 13.89 13.28 26.98
C GLN A 267 15.20 13.37 27.74
N THR A 268 16.23 12.67 27.22
CA THR A 268 17.62 12.97 27.55
C THR A 268 18.26 13.61 26.34
N MET A 269 18.97 14.72 26.57
CA MET A 269 19.68 15.44 25.52
C MET A 269 21.17 15.15 25.60
N LEU A 270 21.79 14.83 24.47
CA LEU A 270 23.24 14.83 24.33
C LEU A 270 23.76 16.25 24.13
N ALA A 271 25.08 16.42 24.27
CA ALA A 271 25.77 17.65 23.90
C ALA A 271 25.36 18.08 22.47
N ARG A 272 25.16 19.39 22.27
CA ARG A 272 24.64 20.01 21.02
C ARG A 272 23.15 19.82 20.74
N GLY A 273 22.35 19.43 21.74
CA GLY A 273 20.89 19.44 21.64
C GLY A 273 20.29 18.28 20.86
N ILE A 274 21.00 17.16 20.77
CA ILE A 274 20.51 15.95 20.09
C ILE A 274 19.71 15.12 21.09
N ALA A 275 18.43 14.88 20.79
CA ALA A 275 17.58 13.96 21.53
C ALA A 275 18.11 12.52 21.45
N VAL A 276 18.17 11.83 22.60
CA VAL A 276 18.56 10.41 22.66
C VAL A 276 17.52 9.53 21.98
N VAL A 277 16.24 9.88 22.08
CA VAL A 277 15.12 9.15 21.45
C VAL A 277 14.28 10.11 20.62
N GLY A 278 14.06 9.76 19.36
CA GLY A 278 13.18 10.52 18.46
C GLY A 278 11.73 10.54 18.94
N SER A 279 11.03 11.63 18.66
CA SER A 279 9.61 11.83 18.96
C SER A 279 8.70 10.92 18.14
N THR A 280 9.05 10.76 16.86
CA THR A 280 8.35 9.92 15.90
C THR A 280 8.56 8.43 16.16
N VAL A 281 7.46 7.70 16.27
CA VAL A 281 7.38 6.25 16.37
C VAL A 281 6.64 5.72 15.14
N GLN A 282 7.32 4.89 14.35
CA GLN A 282 6.70 4.16 13.25
C GLN A 282 6.05 2.89 13.79
N ILE A 283 4.84 2.59 13.35
CA ILE A 283 4.07 1.41 13.72
C ILE A 283 3.92 0.51 12.50
N ASP A 284 4.24 -0.77 12.67
CA ASP A 284 4.17 -1.80 11.63
C ASP A 284 3.35 -2.98 12.15
N LEU A 285 2.23 -3.26 11.49
CA LEU A 285 1.27 -4.29 11.86
C LEU A 285 1.23 -5.38 10.78
N ASP A 286 1.32 -6.64 11.20
CA ASP A 286 1.07 -7.82 10.36
C ASP A 286 0.08 -8.70 11.14
N ILE A 287 -1.19 -8.66 10.74
CA ILE A 287 -2.31 -9.17 11.54
C ILE A 287 -2.93 -10.36 10.83
N GLN A 288 -3.14 -11.45 11.56
CA GLN A 288 -4.04 -12.53 11.16
C GLN A 288 -5.25 -12.58 12.08
N VAL A 289 -6.42 -12.79 11.50
CA VAL A 289 -7.66 -12.95 12.26
C VAL A 289 -8.43 -14.16 11.77
N VAL A 290 -9.15 -14.79 12.69
CA VAL A 290 -9.93 -16.01 12.50
C VAL A 290 -11.37 -15.76 12.93
N PRO A 291 -12.36 -16.53 12.44
CA PRO A 291 -13.71 -16.49 12.98
C PRO A 291 -13.67 -16.72 14.50
N LYS A 292 -14.48 -15.97 15.24
CA LYS A 292 -14.52 -16.07 16.70
C LYS A 292 -14.90 -17.48 17.14
N GLY A 293 -14.17 -18.01 18.11
CA GLY A 293 -14.41 -19.37 18.62
C GLY A 293 -13.78 -20.47 17.78
N THR A 294 -12.85 -20.13 16.90
CA THR A 294 -12.02 -21.11 16.20
C THR A 294 -11.11 -21.82 17.22
N GLU A 295 -11.26 -23.15 17.35
CA GLU A 295 -10.36 -23.96 18.18
C GLU A 295 -9.01 -24.13 17.47
N LEU A 296 -7.98 -23.41 17.94
CA LEU A 296 -6.62 -23.52 17.43
C LEU A 296 -5.91 -24.72 18.05
N LYS A 297 -5.57 -25.73 17.25
CA LYS A 297 -4.84 -26.91 17.73
C LYS A 297 -3.34 -26.69 17.53
N PHE A 298 -2.64 -26.30 18.59
CA PHE A 298 -1.19 -26.26 18.57
C PHE A 298 -0.63 -27.68 18.69
N LYS A 299 0.08 -28.18 17.66
CA LYS A 299 0.87 -29.42 17.73
C LYS A 299 2.30 -29.15 18.18
#